data_AF-A0AA39QNU2-F1
#
_entry.id   AF-A0AA39QNU2-F1
#
_cell.length_a   1.000
_cell.length_b   1.000
_cell.length_c   1.000
_cell.angle_alpha   90.00
_cell.angle_beta   90.00
_cell.angle_gamma   90.00
#
_symmetry.space_group_name_H-M   'P 1'
#
loop_
_entity.id
_entity.type
_entity.pdbx_description
1 polymer ?
#
loop_
_entity_poly.entity_id
_entity_poly.type
_entity_poly.pdbx_seq_one_letter_code
_entity_poly.pdbx_strand_id
1 'polypeptide(L)'
;MLVLRRLRLPVSPLARCNVMLQATESASVTPPPPVVVPSKETTKSKAATPESKSSSSSTASLTRVRRKPAATRLASASPQKVGRTPKWRPALPTGVLPAYDEAIKLIRQDSFRLKHEAGQVRRTINPGDEDEEEKRKLLRILQVQSEINLPEVRWAVKSRLVDMRNPAHRHLREQNWRGEGKLDLLMERIHQMNVIPDVLPSLHPSVDVSIKVRQTHLAGPTYRSRGIEPGVFLSPKQTIAPPTVYATAFHLDTRLYTMMLIDSDVPDPENETFTTFLHWLWYSLNVFVLWTLDLEFSALTSRFQRSIPVRLKTLIHIPQYVPPHPQQGTPYHRYTLLLLPQPARPDAPYSLVTEARSITSRSRAGRVTSRYLPIPVVPQSARTGFNVREFCKKWSLDGRQGGGAHMWREVWDESSDVVYKNVLHTDAPKYGHPPRPDRYGHLRGEKKYIAA
;
A
#
# COMPACT_ATOMS: atom_id res chain seq x y z
N MET A 1 -46.09 40.26 -43.46
CA MET A 1 -45.18 41.34 -43.03
C MET A 1 -45.20 41.41 -41.51
N LEU A 2 -44.11 41.01 -40.84
CA LEU A 2 -43.56 41.59 -39.61
C LEU A 2 -42.46 40.65 -39.09
N VAL A 3 -41.30 41.26 -38.87
CA VAL A 3 -40.02 40.64 -38.51
C VAL A 3 -39.94 40.53 -36.99
N LEU A 4 -39.53 39.37 -36.48
CA LEU A 4 -38.98 39.24 -35.13
C LEU A 4 -37.63 38.51 -35.19
N ARG A 5 -36.59 39.29 -34.89
CA ARG A 5 -35.17 38.91 -34.86
C ARG A 5 -34.91 37.84 -33.80
N ARG A 6 -34.31 36.72 -34.21
CA ARG A 6 -33.62 35.78 -33.31
C ARG A 6 -32.20 36.30 -33.04
N LEU A 7 -31.89 36.63 -31.79
CA LEU A 7 -30.51 36.76 -31.33
C LEU A 7 -30.00 35.35 -30.98
N ARG A 8 -29.13 34.79 -31.83
CA ARG A 8 -28.32 33.61 -31.50
C ARG A 8 -27.01 34.11 -30.89
N LEU A 9 -26.75 33.76 -29.63
CA LEU A 9 -25.41 33.90 -29.04
C LEU A 9 -24.52 32.77 -29.57
N PRO A 10 -23.26 33.04 -29.97
CA PRO A 10 -22.33 32.00 -30.37
C PRO A 10 -21.83 31.22 -29.14
N VAL A 11 -22.07 29.92 -29.15
CA VAL A 11 -21.47 28.95 -28.23
C VAL A 11 -19.97 28.91 -28.53
N SER A 12 -19.15 29.43 -27.61
CA SER A 12 -17.70 29.26 -27.64
C SER A 12 -17.35 27.98 -26.89
N PRO A 13 -16.75 26.96 -27.52
CA PRO A 13 -16.18 25.85 -26.78
C PRO A 13 -14.87 26.32 -26.13
N LEU A 14 -14.81 26.29 -24.79
CA LEU A 14 -13.54 26.38 -24.07
C LEU A 14 -12.73 25.11 -24.34
N ALA A 15 -11.99 25.12 -25.45
CA ALA A 15 -10.96 24.14 -25.76
C ALA A 15 -9.80 24.34 -24.78
N ARG A 16 -9.57 23.33 -23.93
CA ARG A 16 -8.30 23.18 -23.20
C ARG A 16 -7.23 22.81 -24.21
N CYS A 17 -6.40 23.77 -24.63
CA CYS A 17 -5.19 23.48 -25.39
C CYS A 17 -4.11 22.93 -24.46
N ASN A 18 -3.94 21.61 -24.44
CA ASN A 18 -2.64 21.02 -24.13
C ASN A 18 -1.78 21.17 -25.38
N VAL A 19 -0.78 22.04 -25.32
CA VAL A 19 0.24 22.16 -26.35
C VAL A 19 1.15 20.93 -26.23
N MET A 20 0.85 19.89 -26.99
CA MET A 20 1.83 18.89 -27.41
C MET A 20 2.36 19.31 -28.78
N LEU A 21 3.65 19.61 -28.83
CA LEU A 21 4.40 19.75 -30.08
C LEU A 21 4.37 18.41 -30.82
N GLN A 22 3.81 18.40 -32.03
CA GLN A 22 3.93 17.30 -32.97
C GLN A 22 5.39 17.23 -33.46
N ALA A 23 6.04 16.09 -33.25
CA ALA A 23 7.31 15.76 -33.88
C ALA A 23 7.04 15.35 -35.32
N THR A 24 7.63 16.07 -36.27
CA THR A 24 7.70 15.68 -37.68
C THR A 24 8.77 14.61 -37.86
N GLU A 25 8.43 13.51 -38.51
CA GLU A 25 9.36 12.49 -38.99
C GLU A 25 10.26 13.05 -40.10
N SER A 26 11.58 12.89 -39.98
CA SER A 26 12.45 12.28 -41.00
C SER A 26 13.95 12.46 -40.68
N ALA A 27 14.73 11.49 -41.14
CA ALA A 27 16.20 11.42 -41.25
C ALA A 27 16.94 10.59 -40.18
N SER A 28 17.32 9.39 -40.62
CA SER A 28 18.29 8.47 -40.02
C SER A 28 19.66 9.11 -39.82
N VAL A 29 20.16 9.11 -38.59
CA VAL A 29 21.56 9.42 -38.27
C VAL A 29 22.13 8.31 -37.39
N THR A 30 23.19 7.69 -37.88
CA THR A 30 23.99 6.62 -37.25
C THR A 30 24.68 7.10 -35.97
N PRO A 31 24.88 6.22 -34.95
CA PRO A 31 25.55 6.61 -33.71
C PRO A 31 27.08 6.71 -33.89
N PRO A 32 27.76 7.64 -33.20
CA PRO A 32 29.22 7.77 -33.25
C PRO A 32 29.92 6.71 -32.37
N PRO A 33 31.17 6.34 -32.69
CA PRO A 33 31.93 5.32 -31.96
C PRO A 33 32.52 5.83 -30.63
N PRO A 34 32.89 4.92 -29.70
CA PRO A 34 33.38 5.28 -28.38
C PRO A 34 34.82 5.82 -28.39
N VAL A 35 35.04 6.89 -27.63
CA VAL A 35 36.35 7.53 -27.43
C VAL A 35 37.22 6.69 -26.50
N VAL A 36 38.39 6.30 -27.02
CA VAL A 36 39.50 5.67 -26.31
C VAL A 36 40.31 6.74 -25.56
N VAL A 37 40.56 6.54 -24.27
CA VAL A 37 41.56 7.31 -23.50
C VAL A 37 42.68 6.35 -23.10
N PRO A 38 43.97 6.71 -23.34
CA PRO A 38 45.07 5.76 -23.26
C PRO A 38 45.60 5.55 -21.84
N SER A 39 46.06 4.31 -21.64
CA SER A 39 46.87 3.82 -20.52
C SER A 39 48.21 4.53 -20.44
N LYS A 40 48.67 4.85 -19.22
CA LYS A 40 50.10 4.83 -18.89
C LYS A 40 50.30 4.20 -17.52
N GLU A 41 51.29 3.31 -17.53
CA GLU A 41 51.67 2.32 -16.54
C GLU A 41 52.74 2.89 -15.59
N THR A 42 52.73 2.36 -14.34
CA THR A 42 53.88 2.09 -13.43
C THR A 42 54.92 3.20 -13.12
N THR A 43 55.41 3.48 -11.90
CA THR A 43 55.70 2.64 -10.71
C THR A 43 56.22 3.50 -9.53
N LYS A 44 56.06 2.97 -8.31
CA LYS A 44 56.92 3.02 -7.09
C LYS A 44 56.97 4.25 -6.14
N SER A 45 56.22 4.07 -5.05
CA SER A 45 56.52 4.20 -3.60
C SER A 45 57.88 4.72 -3.06
N LYS A 46 57.81 5.66 -2.08
CA LYS A 46 58.30 5.64 -0.66
C LYS A 46 58.47 7.10 -0.15
N ALA A 47 57.70 7.53 0.86
CA ALA A 47 58.02 7.57 2.30
C ALA A 47 59.04 8.66 2.71
N ALA A 48 58.59 9.69 3.46
CA ALA A 48 59.19 10.24 4.69
C ALA A 48 58.61 11.63 5.07
N THR A 49 58.11 11.73 6.30
CA THR A 49 58.07 12.95 7.17
C THR A 49 59.45 12.98 7.92
N PRO A 50 59.97 14.06 8.55
CA PRO A 50 59.23 15.14 9.21
C PRO A 50 59.90 16.55 9.29
N GLU A 51 59.30 17.40 10.12
CA GLU A 51 59.88 18.54 10.89
C GLU A 51 59.94 19.99 10.34
N SER A 52 59.05 20.80 10.93
CA SER A 52 59.24 22.12 11.59
C SER A 52 60.33 23.10 11.14
N LYS A 53 59.95 24.36 10.83
CA LYS A 53 60.06 25.53 11.74
C LYS A 53 59.69 26.86 11.05
N SER A 54 58.95 27.66 11.81
CA SER A 54 58.85 29.13 11.88
C SER A 54 59.55 30.02 10.82
N SER A 55 58.79 30.97 10.26
CA SER A 55 59.09 32.40 10.43
C SER A 55 57.96 33.28 9.89
N SER A 56 57.65 34.31 10.68
CA SER A 56 56.78 35.45 10.45
C SER A 56 57.03 36.22 9.15
N SER A 57 55.96 36.70 8.51
CA SER A 57 55.83 38.13 8.19
C SER A 57 54.40 38.48 7.78
N SER A 58 53.92 39.55 8.39
CA SER A 58 52.66 40.23 8.18
C SER A 58 52.62 40.94 6.83
N THR A 59 51.55 40.75 6.05
CA THR A 59 50.96 41.87 5.31
C THR A 59 49.48 41.62 5.08
N ALA A 60 48.67 42.54 5.59
CA ALA A 60 47.24 42.59 5.39
C ALA A 60 46.93 43.03 3.95
N SER A 61 46.07 42.30 3.26
CA SER A 61 45.42 42.78 2.04
C SER A 61 43.94 42.40 2.08
N LEU A 62 43.13 43.43 2.27
CA LEU A 62 41.68 43.46 2.25
C LEU A 62 41.12 42.87 0.94
N THR A 63 40.39 41.76 1.04
CA THR A 63 39.43 41.39 -0.02
C THR A 63 38.04 41.11 0.56
N ARG A 64 37.18 42.04 0.18
CA ARG A 64 35.73 42.16 0.34
C ARG A 64 34.97 40.86 0.05
N VAL A 65 34.58 40.13 1.09
CA VAL A 65 33.60 39.03 0.97
C VAL A 65 32.18 39.60 1.00
N ARG A 66 31.51 39.45 -0.14
CA ARG A 66 30.11 39.78 -0.41
C ARG A 66 29.20 38.94 0.52
N ARG A 67 28.68 39.56 1.59
CA ARG A 67 27.66 38.96 2.48
C ARG A 67 26.38 38.71 1.67
N LYS A 68 25.96 37.46 1.56
CA LYS A 68 24.60 37.09 1.10
C LYS A 68 23.58 37.61 2.11
N PRO A 69 22.43 38.18 1.69
CA PRO A 69 21.41 38.65 2.63
C PRO A 69 20.79 37.46 3.36
N ALA A 70 20.52 37.67 4.65
CA ALA A 70 19.91 36.70 5.54
C ALA A 70 18.55 36.26 4.98
N ALA A 71 18.43 34.97 4.65
CA ALA A 71 17.15 34.36 4.41
C ALA A 71 16.33 34.47 5.71
N THR A 72 15.17 35.12 5.61
CA THR A 72 14.15 35.21 6.64
C THR A 72 13.87 33.80 7.17
N ARG A 73 14.37 33.49 8.37
CA ARG A 73 14.04 32.25 9.07
C ARG A 73 12.54 32.24 9.30
N LEU A 74 11.83 31.45 8.50
CA LEU A 74 10.47 31.00 8.79
C LEU A 74 10.48 30.46 10.23
N ALA A 75 9.63 31.05 11.07
CA ALA A 75 9.54 30.78 12.49
C ALA A 75 9.56 29.28 12.78
N SER A 76 10.56 28.87 13.56
CA SER A 76 10.64 27.54 14.16
C SER A 76 9.35 27.26 14.92
N ALA A 77 8.65 26.18 14.55
CA ALA A 77 7.45 25.74 15.23
C ALA A 77 7.72 25.55 16.73
N SER A 78 7.05 26.35 17.56
CA SER A 78 7.09 26.19 19.01
C SER A 78 6.66 24.79 19.44
N PRO A 79 7.26 24.20 20.49
CA PRO A 79 6.87 22.89 20.99
C PRO A 79 5.41 22.94 21.46
N GLN A 80 4.55 22.16 20.80
CA GLN A 80 3.13 22.10 21.14
C GLN A 80 2.95 21.49 22.54
N LYS A 81 2.21 22.20 23.40
CA LYS A 81 1.72 21.70 24.69
C LYS A 81 0.95 20.38 24.48
N VAL A 82 1.34 19.36 25.25
CA VAL A 82 0.70 18.05 25.31
C VAL A 82 -0.78 18.22 25.70
N GLY A 83 -1.71 17.78 24.84
CA GLY A 83 -3.14 17.70 25.17
C GLY A 83 -4.14 18.36 24.21
N ARG A 84 -3.70 19.10 23.17
CA ARG A 84 -4.62 19.65 22.15
C ARG A 84 -4.56 18.86 20.85
N THR A 85 -5.71 18.45 20.33
CA THR A 85 -5.80 17.86 18.99
C THR A 85 -5.33 18.90 17.97
N PRO A 86 -4.45 18.51 17.03
CA PRO A 86 -4.03 19.41 15.97
C PRO A 86 -5.26 19.92 15.20
N LYS A 87 -5.41 21.23 15.07
CA LYS A 87 -6.47 21.87 14.26
C LYS A 87 -5.82 22.63 13.12
N TRP A 88 -6.45 22.58 11.95
CA TRP A 88 -6.03 23.37 10.80
C TRP A 88 -6.01 24.87 11.15
N ARG A 89 -5.00 25.56 10.65
CA ARG A 89 -4.87 27.01 10.70
C ARG A 89 -4.60 27.52 9.28
N PRO A 90 -5.18 28.67 8.89
CA PRO A 90 -4.84 29.33 7.64
C PRO A 90 -3.32 29.55 7.51
N ALA A 91 -2.81 29.46 6.29
CA ALA A 91 -1.38 29.64 6.02
C ALA A 91 -0.95 31.10 6.22
N LEU A 92 -1.84 32.04 5.90
CA LEU A 92 -1.67 33.47 6.08
C LEU A 92 -2.78 34.01 7.00
N PRO A 93 -2.49 35.01 7.85
CA PRO A 93 -3.52 35.78 8.53
C PRO A 93 -4.43 36.51 7.53
N THR A 94 -5.68 36.74 7.92
CA THR A 94 -6.64 37.51 7.14
C THR A 94 -6.13 38.92 6.88
N GLY A 95 -6.26 39.42 5.65
CA GLY A 95 -5.86 40.75 5.22
C GLY A 95 -4.43 40.86 4.69
N VAL A 96 -3.59 39.82 4.85
CA VAL A 96 -2.22 39.83 4.32
C VAL A 96 -2.20 39.68 2.80
N LEU A 97 -3.05 38.79 2.26
CA LEU A 97 -3.16 38.58 0.83
C LEU A 97 -4.65 38.48 0.45
N PRO A 98 -5.25 39.56 -0.10
CA PRO A 98 -6.67 39.57 -0.46
C PRO A 98 -7.08 38.42 -1.37
N ALA A 99 -6.19 38.00 -2.28
CA ALA A 99 -6.44 36.86 -3.17
C ALA A 99 -6.63 35.53 -2.41
N TYR A 100 -5.90 35.32 -1.30
CA TYR A 100 -6.05 34.11 -0.48
C TYR A 100 -7.39 34.10 0.26
N ASP A 101 -7.77 35.24 0.83
CA ASP A 101 -9.01 35.39 1.57
C ASP A 101 -10.23 35.21 0.66
N GLU A 102 -10.24 35.84 -0.52
CA GLU A 102 -11.28 35.65 -1.52
C GLU A 102 -11.31 34.22 -2.08
N ALA A 103 -10.15 33.56 -2.25
CA ALA A 103 -10.12 32.15 -2.66
C ALA A 103 -10.77 31.22 -1.61
N ILE A 104 -10.49 31.42 -0.31
CA ILE A 104 -11.15 30.66 0.76
C ILE A 104 -12.66 30.90 0.74
N LYS A 105 -13.08 32.14 0.56
CA LYS A 105 -14.49 32.52 0.48
C LYS A 105 -15.19 31.85 -0.71
N LEU A 106 -14.57 31.85 -1.89
CA LEU A 106 -15.08 31.17 -3.08
C LEU A 106 -15.25 29.66 -2.83
N ILE A 107 -14.24 28.99 -2.28
CA ILE A 107 -14.29 27.56 -1.96
C ILE A 107 -15.43 27.26 -0.99
N ARG A 108 -15.65 28.10 0.02
CA ARG A 108 -16.75 27.92 0.99
C ARG A 108 -18.12 28.12 0.35
N GLN A 109 -18.28 29.11 -0.53
CA GLN A 109 -19.52 29.34 -1.26
C GLN A 109 -19.85 28.16 -2.19
N ASP A 110 -18.86 27.66 -2.92
CA ASP A 110 -19.00 26.48 -3.78
C ASP A 110 -19.36 25.22 -2.97
N SER A 111 -18.66 24.99 -1.85
CA SER A 111 -18.99 23.92 -0.90
C SER A 111 -20.44 23.99 -0.42
N PHE A 112 -20.93 25.18 -0.07
CA PHE A 112 -22.31 25.38 0.35
C PHE A 112 -23.31 25.05 -0.76
N ARG A 113 -23.05 25.51 -2.00
CA ARG A 113 -23.87 25.22 -3.17
C ARG A 113 -23.97 23.71 -3.43
N LEU A 114 -22.84 23.02 -3.49
CA LEU A 114 -22.78 21.57 -3.72
C LEU A 114 -23.45 20.77 -2.59
N LYS A 115 -23.36 21.24 -1.34
CA LYS A 115 -24.10 20.63 -0.22
C LYS A 115 -25.60 20.79 -0.36
N HIS A 116 -26.06 21.93 -0.86
CA HIS A 116 -27.47 22.14 -1.15
C HIS A 116 -27.97 21.20 -2.26
N GLU A 117 -27.22 21.09 -3.37
CA GLU A 117 -27.52 20.15 -4.46
C GLU A 117 -27.51 18.69 -3.98
N ALA A 118 -26.51 18.29 -3.20
CA ALA A 118 -26.47 16.96 -2.58
C ALA A 118 -27.71 16.71 -1.70
N GLY A 119 -28.18 17.74 -0.99
CA GLY A 119 -29.42 17.71 -0.21
C GLY A 119 -30.67 17.52 -1.08
N GLN A 120 -30.72 18.13 -2.26
CA GLN A 120 -31.81 17.93 -3.23
C GLN A 120 -31.79 16.52 -3.80
N VAL A 121 -30.64 16.04 -4.29
CA VAL A 121 -30.49 14.66 -4.79
C VAL A 121 -30.84 13.63 -3.72
N ARG A 122 -30.46 13.88 -2.46
CA ARG A 122 -30.83 12.97 -1.37
C ARG A 122 -32.34 12.82 -1.19
N ARG A 123 -33.12 13.88 -1.46
CA ARG A 123 -34.58 13.87 -1.36
C ARG A 123 -35.27 13.20 -2.55
N THR A 124 -34.61 13.13 -3.71
CA THR A 124 -35.16 12.49 -4.92
C THR A 124 -34.90 10.99 -4.99
N ILE A 125 -34.08 10.45 -4.07
CA ILE A 125 -33.82 9.01 -3.96
C ILE A 125 -35.02 8.33 -3.29
N ASN A 126 -35.83 7.62 -4.06
CA ASN A 126 -36.82 6.70 -3.52
C ASN A 126 -36.26 5.26 -3.55
N PRO A 127 -36.42 4.48 -2.47
CA PRO A 127 -35.97 3.09 -2.46
C PRO A 127 -36.75 2.24 -3.47
N GLY A 128 -36.03 1.50 -4.31
CA GLY A 128 -36.64 0.58 -5.30
C GLY A 128 -36.82 1.17 -6.71
N ASP A 129 -36.53 2.45 -6.92
CA ASP A 129 -36.46 3.03 -8.26
C ASP A 129 -35.30 2.38 -9.06
N GLU A 130 -35.47 2.20 -10.37
CA GLU A 130 -34.41 1.67 -11.25
C GLU A 130 -33.15 2.56 -11.26
N ASP A 131 -33.33 3.88 -11.08
CA ASP A 131 -32.26 4.87 -11.05
C ASP A 131 -31.69 5.14 -9.64
N GLU A 132 -32.08 4.36 -8.62
CA GLU A 132 -31.62 4.53 -7.23
C GLU A 132 -30.08 4.49 -7.14
N GLU A 133 -29.44 3.54 -7.83
CA GLU A 133 -27.98 3.36 -7.82
C GLU A 133 -27.27 4.56 -8.47
N GLU A 134 -27.80 5.08 -9.58
CA GLU A 134 -27.24 6.24 -10.28
C GLU A 134 -27.37 7.51 -9.45
N LYS A 135 -28.55 7.75 -8.86
CA LYS A 135 -28.78 8.87 -7.93
C LYS A 135 -27.85 8.78 -6.71
N ARG A 136 -27.59 7.58 -6.18
CA ARG A 136 -26.63 7.37 -5.08
C ARG A 136 -25.18 7.60 -5.50
N LYS A 137 -24.81 7.21 -6.71
CA LYS A 137 -23.49 7.50 -7.29
C LYS A 137 -23.30 9.02 -7.42
N LEU A 138 -24.29 9.72 -7.96
CA LEU A 138 -24.29 11.18 -8.05
C LEU A 138 -24.19 11.83 -6.67
N LEU A 139 -24.98 11.38 -5.70
CA LEU A 139 -24.92 11.86 -4.31
C LEU A 139 -23.51 11.73 -3.72
N ARG A 140 -22.86 10.57 -3.90
CA ARG A 140 -21.48 10.33 -3.42
C ARG A 140 -20.50 11.31 -4.07
N ILE A 141 -20.63 11.57 -5.37
CA ILE A 141 -19.77 12.52 -6.10
C ILE A 141 -19.94 13.94 -5.54
N LEU A 142 -21.18 14.42 -5.38
CA LEU A 142 -21.47 15.75 -4.85
C LEU A 142 -20.97 15.91 -3.41
N GLN A 143 -21.14 14.89 -2.56
CA GLN A 143 -20.62 14.90 -1.20
C GLN A 143 -19.10 15.05 -1.16
N VAL A 144 -18.38 14.31 -2.01
CA VAL A 144 -16.92 14.42 -2.13
C VAL A 144 -16.51 15.80 -2.65
N GLN A 145 -17.08 16.25 -3.77
CA GLN A 145 -16.75 17.53 -4.40
C GLN A 145 -16.99 18.71 -3.45
N SER A 146 -18.07 18.64 -2.65
CA SER A 146 -18.40 19.71 -1.70
C SER A 146 -17.36 19.90 -0.60
N GLU A 147 -16.51 18.91 -0.30
CA GLU A 147 -15.55 18.97 0.81
C GLU A 147 -14.09 18.84 0.39
N ILE A 148 -13.80 18.25 -0.78
CA ILE A 148 -12.43 17.94 -1.23
C ILE A 148 -11.52 19.16 -1.31
N ASN A 149 -12.08 20.33 -1.65
CA ASN A 149 -11.34 21.58 -1.80
C ASN A 149 -11.19 22.36 -0.49
N LEU A 150 -11.86 21.95 0.59
CA LEU A 150 -11.74 22.61 1.88
C LEU A 150 -10.32 22.43 2.44
N PRO A 151 -9.60 23.52 2.76
CA PRO A 151 -8.23 23.42 3.29
C PRO A 151 -8.12 22.56 4.55
N GLU A 152 -9.14 22.62 5.41
CA GLU A 152 -9.26 21.83 6.63
C GLU A 152 -9.24 20.32 6.36
N VAL A 153 -10.00 19.88 5.36
CA VAL A 153 -10.13 18.47 4.95
C VAL A 153 -8.81 17.97 4.35
N ARG A 154 -8.23 18.73 3.40
CA ARG A 154 -6.95 18.37 2.78
C ARG A 154 -5.82 18.30 3.81
N TRP A 155 -5.79 19.25 4.73
CA TRP A 155 -4.82 19.26 5.81
C TRP A 155 -5.00 18.08 6.78
N ALA A 156 -6.24 17.73 7.13
CA ALA A 156 -6.53 16.60 8.01
C ALA A 156 -6.05 15.27 7.40
N VAL A 157 -6.31 15.05 6.10
CA VAL A 157 -5.83 13.86 5.40
C VAL A 157 -4.29 13.83 5.34
N LYS A 158 -3.66 14.95 4.94
CA LYS A 158 -2.19 15.07 4.88
C LYS A 158 -1.54 14.85 6.24
N SER A 159 -2.19 15.27 7.32
CA SER A 159 -1.71 15.14 8.70
C SER A 159 -2.02 13.79 9.34
N ARG A 160 -2.57 12.82 8.58
CA ARG A 160 -3.00 11.50 9.09
C ARG A 160 -4.04 11.60 10.21
N LEU A 161 -5.01 12.49 10.03
CA LEU A 161 -6.22 12.65 10.83
C LEU A 161 -7.45 12.36 9.95
N VAL A 162 -7.47 11.18 9.33
CA VAL A 162 -8.50 10.73 8.39
C VAL A 162 -9.68 10.13 9.15
N ASP A 163 -10.88 10.67 8.94
CA ASP A 163 -12.13 10.01 9.28
C ASP A 163 -12.66 9.26 8.06
N MET A 164 -12.69 7.93 8.14
CA MET A 164 -13.18 7.08 7.05
C MET A 164 -14.70 7.16 6.87
N ARG A 165 -15.46 7.71 7.83
CA ARG A 165 -16.91 7.95 7.67
C ARG A 165 -17.18 9.13 6.75
N ASN A 166 -16.31 10.13 6.76
CA ASN A 166 -16.39 11.26 5.85
C ASN A 166 -16.03 10.81 4.41
N PRO A 167 -16.90 11.04 3.41
CA PRO A 167 -16.70 10.58 2.04
C PRO A 167 -15.49 11.25 1.36
N ALA A 168 -15.24 12.54 1.60
CA ALA A 168 -14.10 13.26 1.02
C ALA A 168 -12.77 12.78 1.61
N HIS A 169 -12.72 12.55 2.92
CA HIS A 169 -11.54 11.97 3.57
C HIS A 169 -11.22 10.58 3.04
N ARG A 170 -12.23 9.71 2.91
CA ARG A 170 -12.07 8.37 2.34
C ARG A 170 -11.61 8.43 0.90
N HIS A 171 -12.23 9.27 0.07
CA HIS A 171 -11.88 9.44 -1.33
C HIS A 171 -10.45 9.94 -1.51
N LEU A 172 -10.03 10.98 -0.77
CA LEU A 172 -8.65 11.47 -0.80
C LEU A 172 -7.65 10.39 -0.37
N ARG A 173 -7.99 9.58 0.65
CA ARG A 173 -7.12 8.47 1.08
C ARG A 173 -7.02 7.38 0.02
N GLU A 174 -8.14 7.03 -0.62
CA GLU A 174 -8.17 6.07 -1.72
C GLU A 174 -7.36 6.59 -2.92
N GLN A 175 -7.58 7.85 -3.29
CA GLN A 175 -6.85 8.53 -4.35
C GLN A 175 -5.35 8.54 -4.09
N ASN A 176 -4.92 8.83 -2.85
CA ASN A 176 -3.51 8.76 -2.48
C ASN A 176 -2.97 7.33 -2.58
N TRP A 177 -3.73 6.33 -2.14
CA TRP A 177 -3.29 4.94 -2.26
C TRP A 177 -3.13 4.48 -3.72
N ARG A 178 -4.06 4.89 -4.60
CA ARG A 178 -4.03 4.59 -6.04
C ARG A 178 -3.05 5.46 -6.82
N GLY A 179 -2.79 6.70 -6.40
CA GLY A 179 -2.05 7.70 -7.17
C GLY A 179 -0.66 8.06 -6.63
N GLU A 180 -0.39 7.88 -5.34
CA GLU A 180 0.96 8.08 -4.73
C GLU A 180 1.83 6.81 -4.84
N GLY A 181 1.47 5.86 -5.71
CA GLY A 181 2.30 4.72 -6.09
C GLY A 181 2.30 3.53 -5.13
N LYS A 182 1.55 3.54 -4.02
CA LYS A 182 1.50 2.38 -3.10
C LYS A 182 0.84 1.16 -3.73
N LEU A 183 -0.31 1.35 -4.38
CA LEU A 183 -0.97 0.29 -5.13
C LEU A 183 -0.11 -0.15 -6.32
N ASP A 184 0.50 0.80 -7.03
CA ASP A 184 1.36 0.51 -8.19
C ASP A 184 2.56 -0.33 -7.77
N LEU A 185 3.24 0.04 -6.68
CA LEU A 185 4.34 -0.75 -6.11
C LEU A 185 3.87 -2.15 -5.72
N LEU A 186 2.70 -2.28 -5.08
CA LEU A 186 2.15 -3.60 -4.75
C LEU A 186 1.93 -4.44 -6.01
N MET A 187 1.26 -3.88 -7.02
CA MET A 187 0.96 -4.59 -8.26
C MET A 187 2.22 -4.93 -9.06
N GLU A 188 3.20 -4.03 -9.10
CA GLU A 188 4.53 -4.28 -9.68
C GLU A 188 5.17 -5.50 -9.01
N ARG A 189 5.20 -5.56 -7.67
CA ARG A 189 5.78 -6.71 -6.95
C ARG A 189 5.00 -8.00 -7.18
N ILE A 190 3.67 -7.95 -7.18
CA ILE A 190 2.83 -9.12 -7.44
C ILE A 190 3.14 -9.75 -8.81
N HIS A 191 3.32 -8.92 -9.84
CA HIS A 191 3.66 -9.39 -11.18
C HIS A 191 5.14 -9.77 -11.32
N GLN A 192 6.06 -8.94 -10.82
CA GLN A 192 7.50 -9.21 -10.89
C GLN A 192 7.88 -10.50 -10.16
N MET A 193 7.22 -10.79 -9.04
CA MET A 193 7.46 -11.97 -8.24
C MET A 193 6.47 -13.09 -8.56
N ASN A 194 5.79 -13.07 -9.71
CA ASN A 194 4.89 -14.12 -10.21
C ASN A 194 3.82 -14.61 -9.22
N VAL A 195 3.43 -13.79 -8.23
CA VAL A 195 2.29 -14.12 -7.37
C VAL A 195 1.02 -14.27 -8.22
N ILE A 196 0.91 -13.42 -9.24
CA ILE A 196 0.08 -13.67 -10.42
C ILE A 196 1.05 -14.07 -11.55
N PRO A 197 0.92 -15.27 -12.14
CA PRO A 197 -0.23 -16.18 -12.02
C PRO A 197 -0.13 -17.21 -10.89
N ASP A 198 1.01 -17.49 -10.28
CA ASP A 198 1.22 -18.76 -9.52
C ASP A 198 0.14 -19.02 -8.45
N VAL A 199 -0.14 -18.04 -7.59
CA VAL A 199 -1.08 -18.19 -6.46
C VAL A 199 -2.53 -17.91 -6.88
N LEU A 200 -2.75 -16.85 -7.65
CA LEU A 200 -4.07 -16.45 -8.16
C LEU A 200 -3.97 -16.01 -9.62
N PRO A 201 -5.01 -16.28 -10.44
CA PRO A 201 -5.02 -15.88 -11.85
C PRO A 201 -5.16 -14.36 -12.04
N SER A 202 -5.85 -13.67 -11.13
CA SER A 202 -6.12 -12.23 -11.23
C SER A 202 -6.50 -11.66 -9.86
N LEU A 203 -6.10 -10.42 -9.60
CA LEU A 203 -6.44 -9.69 -8.38
C LEU A 203 -6.70 -8.22 -8.72
N HIS A 204 -7.81 -7.67 -8.21
CA HIS A 204 -8.12 -6.25 -8.28
C HIS A 204 -8.21 -5.68 -6.86
N PRO A 205 -7.11 -5.20 -6.27
CA PRO A 205 -7.14 -4.67 -4.92
C PRO A 205 -8.13 -3.50 -4.78
N SER A 206 -9.01 -3.60 -3.78
CA SER A 206 -9.96 -2.57 -3.34
C SER A 206 -9.80 -2.20 -1.86
N VAL A 207 -8.91 -2.89 -1.15
CA VAL A 207 -8.56 -2.67 0.25
C VAL A 207 -7.04 -2.52 0.36
N ASP A 208 -6.59 -1.44 0.98
CA ASP A 208 -5.17 -1.23 1.29
C ASP A 208 -4.79 -2.13 2.47
N VAL A 209 -3.92 -3.11 2.21
CA VAL A 209 -3.40 -4.04 3.22
C VAL A 209 -1.95 -3.65 3.49
N SER A 210 -1.64 -3.35 4.75
CA SER A 210 -0.28 -3.05 5.20
C SER A 210 0.10 -3.94 6.37
N ILE A 211 1.35 -4.40 6.37
CA ILE A 211 1.84 -5.33 7.38
C ILE A 211 2.85 -4.62 8.27
N LYS A 212 2.76 -4.90 9.57
CA LYS A 212 3.82 -4.55 10.53
C LYS A 212 4.24 -5.78 11.31
N VAL A 213 5.54 -5.94 11.43
CA VAL A 213 6.16 -7.01 12.21
C VAL A 213 6.80 -6.41 13.45
N ARG A 214 6.93 -7.22 14.51
CA ARG A 214 7.61 -6.79 15.73
C ARG A 214 9.11 -6.68 15.41
N GLN A 215 9.66 -5.49 15.57
CA GLN A 215 11.11 -5.31 15.43
C GLN A 215 11.80 -6.00 16.61
N THR A 216 12.79 -6.82 16.29
CA THR A 216 13.74 -7.34 17.27
C THR A 216 14.64 -6.18 17.75
N HIS A 217 15.07 -6.22 19.01
CA HIS A 217 15.77 -5.13 19.73
C HIS A 217 17.10 -4.63 19.10
N LEU A 218 17.50 -5.13 17.93
CA LEU A 218 18.73 -4.76 17.22
C LEU A 218 18.59 -3.50 16.35
N ALA A 219 17.38 -3.03 16.08
CA ALA A 219 17.16 -1.72 15.48
C ALA A 219 16.99 -0.70 16.62
N GLY A 220 17.95 0.22 16.78
CA GLY A 220 17.98 1.18 17.87
C GLY A 220 16.69 2.03 18.02
N PRO A 221 16.58 2.84 19.10
CA PRO A 221 15.35 3.54 19.52
C PRO A 221 14.75 4.53 18.50
N THR A 222 15.41 4.75 17.36
CA THR A 222 14.99 5.65 16.28
C THR A 222 14.17 4.97 15.18
N TYR A 223 14.17 3.63 15.09
CA TYR A 223 13.33 2.92 14.12
C TYR A 223 11.90 2.80 14.63
N ARG A 224 11.09 3.84 14.36
CA ARG A 224 9.64 3.73 14.49
C ARG A 224 9.16 2.56 13.60
N SER A 225 8.34 1.65 14.13
CA SER A 225 7.69 0.57 13.38
C SER A 225 6.97 1.14 12.14
N ARG A 226 7.66 1.12 10.99
CA ARG A 226 7.13 1.50 9.68
C ARG A 226 6.40 0.28 9.11
N GLY A 227 5.38 0.53 8.28
CA GLY A 227 4.80 -0.53 7.46
C GLY A 227 5.89 -1.13 6.58
N ILE A 228 5.83 -2.44 6.40
CA ILE A 228 6.75 -3.17 5.51
C ILE A 228 6.31 -2.90 4.08
N GLU A 229 7.27 -2.72 3.17
CA GLU A 229 6.97 -2.58 1.76
C GLU A 229 6.75 -3.96 1.13
N PRO A 230 5.88 -4.08 0.11
CA PRO A 230 5.69 -5.34 -0.59
C PRO A 230 7.01 -5.89 -1.15
N GLY A 231 7.23 -7.20 -0.97
CA GLY A 231 8.39 -7.90 -1.53
C GLY A 231 9.71 -7.69 -0.77
N VAL A 232 9.71 -7.01 0.37
CA VAL A 232 10.91 -6.88 1.22
C VAL A 232 11.31 -8.23 1.81
N PHE A 233 12.62 -8.43 2.01
CA PHE A 233 13.14 -9.58 2.76
C PHE A 233 12.95 -9.36 4.26
N LEU A 234 12.30 -10.31 4.92
CA LEU A 234 12.21 -10.40 6.37
C LEU A 234 13.08 -11.57 6.85
N SER A 235 13.63 -11.44 8.05
CA SER A 235 14.26 -12.58 8.71
C SER A 235 13.17 -13.46 9.34
N PRO A 236 13.27 -14.80 9.28
CA PRO A 236 12.34 -15.71 9.96
C PRO A 236 12.13 -15.36 11.45
N LYS A 237 13.16 -14.82 12.13
CA LYS A 237 13.07 -14.34 13.52
C LYS A 237 12.01 -13.25 13.73
N GLN A 238 11.81 -12.39 12.74
CA GLN A 238 10.82 -11.31 12.78
C GLN A 238 9.40 -11.88 12.68
N THR A 239 9.21 -12.95 11.91
CA THR A 239 7.91 -13.58 11.61
C THR A 239 7.61 -14.81 12.47
N ILE A 240 8.39 -15.09 13.52
CA ILE A 240 8.04 -16.09 14.55
C ILE A 240 6.65 -15.81 15.15
N ALA A 241 6.32 -14.55 15.40
CA ALA A 241 5.00 -14.15 15.85
C ALA A 241 4.16 -13.67 14.65
N PRO A 242 2.83 -13.91 14.66
CA PRO A 242 1.97 -13.47 13.58
C PRO A 242 2.08 -11.95 13.39
N PRO A 243 2.23 -11.49 12.13
CA PRO A 243 2.36 -10.08 11.86
C PRO A 243 1.05 -9.34 12.13
N THR A 244 1.15 -8.05 12.48
CA THR A 244 -0.03 -7.19 12.59
C THR A 244 -0.45 -6.71 11.21
N VAL A 245 -1.63 -7.15 10.77
CA VAL A 245 -2.24 -6.76 9.50
C VAL A 245 -3.13 -5.55 9.71
N TYR A 246 -2.94 -4.51 8.92
CA TYR A 246 -3.81 -3.33 8.89
C TYR A 246 -4.51 -3.28 7.53
N ALA A 247 -5.81 -3.51 7.54
CA ALA A 247 -6.66 -3.39 6.35
C ALA A 247 -7.43 -2.06 6.39
N THR A 248 -7.37 -1.29 5.30
CA THR A 248 -8.16 -0.07 5.14
C THR A 248 -9.11 -0.25 3.96
N ALA A 249 -10.39 -0.40 4.27
CA ALA A 249 -11.44 -0.48 3.28
C ALA A 249 -11.93 0.91 2.85
N PHE A 250 -12.31 1.05 1.56
CA PHE A 250 -12.85 2.29 0.98
C PHE A 250 -14.36 2.23 0.71
N HIS A 251 -15.04 1.20 1.21
CA HIS A 251 -16.49 1.06 1.22
C HIS A 251 -17.08 1.33 2.62
N LEU A 252 -18.40 1.47 2.70
CA LEU A 252 -19.10 1.74 3.97
C LEU A 252 -19.78 0.51 4.58
N ASP A 253 -20.07 -0.49 3.76
CA ASP A 253 -20.76 -1.67 4.22
C ASP A 253 -19.86 -2.60 5.03
N THR A 254 -20.49 -3.38 5.90
CA THR A 254 -19.79 -4.35 6.72
C THR A 254 -19.63 -5.67 5.94
N ARG A 255 -18.53 -5.81 5.22
CA ARG A 255 -18.17 -7.04 4.49
C ARG A 255 -17.35 -7.99 5.36
N LEU A 256 -17.54 -9.29 5.14
CA LEU A 256 -16.66 -10.34 5.64
C LEU A 256 -15.53 -10.59 4.65
N TYR A 257 -14.36 -10.87 5.21
CA TYR A 257 -13.17 -11.23 4.46
C TYR A 257 -12.61 -12.56 4.93
N THR A 258 -11.94 -13.25 4.02
CA THR A 258 -11.12 -14.42 4.28
C THR A 258 -9.67 -14.05 3.99
N MET A 259 -8.81 -14.19 5.00
CA MET A 259 -7.39 -13.90 4.93
C MET A 259 -6.59 -15.20 4.85
N MET A 260 -5.58 -15.24 3.99
CA MET A 260 -4.74 -16.42 3.76
C MET A 260 -3.29 -15.99 3.63
N LEU A 261 -2.37 -16.66 4.33
CA LEU A 261 -0.93 -16.52 4.14
C LEU A 261 -0.39 -17.80 3.51
N ILE A 262 0.12 -17.67 2.30
CA ILE A 262 0.56 -18.79 1.45
C ILE A 262 2.04 -18.63 1.15
N ASP A 263 2.78 -19.72 1.28
CA ASP A 263 4.11 -19.90 0.70
C ASP A 263 3.96 -20.67 -0.61
N SER A 264 4.50 -20.14 -1.71
CA SER A 264 4.43 -20.76 -3.03
C SER A 264 5.66 -21.57 -3.41
N ASP A 265 6.71 -21.56 -2.58
CA ASP A 265 8.05 -22.02 -2.96
C ASP A 265 8.56 -23.15 -2.05
N VAL A 266 7.65 -23.95 -1.48
CA VAL A 266 8.05 -25.11 -0.67
C VAL A 266 8.56 -26.22 -1.61
N PRO A 267 9.78 -26.75 -1.44
CA PRO A 267 10.32 -27.77 -2.32
C PRO A 267 9.55 -29.09 -2.19
N ASP A 268 9.22 -29.69 -3.34
CA ASP A 268 8.65 -31.03 -3.45
C ASP A 268 9.64 -31.93 -4.23
N PRO A 269 10.54 -32.64 -3.51
CA PRO A 269 11.58 -33.44 -4.14
C PRO A 269 11.04 -34.67 -4.88
N GLU A 270 9.85 -35.17 -4.52
CA GLU A 270 9.26 -36.35 -5.18
C GLU A 270 8.82 -36.04 -6.60
N ASN A 271 8.28 -34.83 -6.81
CA ASN A 271 7.79 -34.37 -8.10
C ASN A 271 8.77 -33.41 -8.81
N GLU A 272 9.99 -33.25 -8.28
CA GLU A 272 11.01 -32.30 -8.79
C GLU A 272 10.47 -30.87 -9.03
N THR A 273 9.51 -30.44 -8.20
CA THR A 273 8.78 -29.18 -8.38
C THR A 273 8.65 -28.43 -7.05
N PHE A 274 7.89 -27.32 -7.06
CA PHE A 274 7.50 -26.61 -5.86
C PHE A 274 6.03 -26.85 -5.56
N THR A 275 5.72 -26.96 -4.27
CA THR A 275 4.38 -27.04 -3.73
C THR A 275 4.07 -25.79 -2.90
N THR A 276 2.80 -25.68 -2.51
CA THR A 276 2.29 -24.55 -1.73
C THR A 276 2.10 -24.95 -0.28
N PHE A 277 2.26 -24.00 0.65
CA PHE A 277 2.00 -24.23 2.06
C PHE A 277 1.14 -23.13 2.68
N LEU A 278 0.12 -23.53 3.44
CA LEU A 278 -0.79 -22.62 4.13
C LEU A 278 -0.29 -22.30 5.55
N HIS A 279 0.33 -21.13 5.71
CA HIS A 279 0.82 -20.67 7.02
C HIS A 279 -0.29 -20.15 7.92
N TRP A 280 -1.27 -19.44 7.35
CA TRP A 280 -2.32 -18.81 8.14
C TRP A 280 -3.61 -18.74 7.33
N LEU A 281 -4.72 -19.18 7.91
CA LEU A 281 -6.05 -19.07 7.29
C LEU A 281 -7.02 -18.51 8.30
N TRP A 282 -7.50 -17.30 8.09
CA TRP A 282 -8.53 -16.70 8.92
C TRP A 282 -9.78 -16.42 8.10
N TYR A 283 -10.92 -16.92 8.52
CA TYR A 283 -12.19 -16.71 7.85
C TYR A 283 -13.17 -15.90 8.70
N SER A 284 -14.16 -15.32 8.02
CA SER A 284 -15.30 -14.60 8.59
C SER A 284 -14.91 -13.37 9.41
N LEU A 285 -13.89 -12.65 8.92
CA LEU A 285 -13.45 -11.37 9.48
C LEU A 285 -14.41 -10.26 9.10
N ASN A 286 -15.16 -9.71 10.07
CA ASN A 286 -15.88 -8.46 9.84
C ASN A 286 -14.92 -7.27 10.05
N VAL A 287 -14.59 -6.56 8.97
CA VAL A 287 -13.72 -5.37 8.99
C VAL A 287 -14.29 -4.24 9.88
N PHE A 288 -15.59 -4.27 10.17
CA PHE A 288 -16.26 -3.35 11.09
C PHE A 288 -16.24 -3.82 12.55
N VAL A 289 -16.20 -5.13 12.85
CA VAL A 289 -16.04 -5.63 14.24
C VAL A 289 -14.60 -5.44 14.73
N LEU A 290 -13.64 -5.27 13.82
CA LEU A 290 -12.30 -4.77 14.11
C LEU A 290 -12.32 -3.38 14.81
N TRP A 291 -13.35 -2.55 14.63
CA TRP A 291 -13.48 -1.25 15.30
C TRP A 291 -13.83 -1.33 16.79
N THR A 292 -14.39 -2.45 17.26
CA THR A 292 -15.06 -2.53 18.59
C THR A 292 -14.34 -3.37 19.64
N LEU A 293 -13.31 -4.15 19.29
CA LEU A 293 -12.65 -5.07 20.24
C LEU A 293 -11.48 -4.46 21.04
N ASP A 294 -11.18 -3.17 20.86
CA ASP A 294 -10.19 -2.42 21.65
C ASP A 294 -10.83 -1.51 22.74
N LEU A 295 -12.16 -1.64 22.95
CA LEU A 295 -12.95 -0.70 23.77
C LEU A 295 -13.05 -1.02 25.27
N GLU A 296 -12.43 -2.09 25.76
CA GLU A 296 -12.41 -2.41 27.21
C GLU A 296 -11.06 -2.16 27.91
N PHE A 297 -10.09 -1.53 27.24
CA PHE A 297 -8.84 -1.12 27.90
C PHE A 297 -8.37 0.27 27.46
N SER A 298 -9.06 1.31 27.94
CA SER A 298 -8.49 2.52 28.56
C SER A 298 -9.54 3.62 28.58
N ALA A 299 -9.91 4.03 29.79
CA ALA A 299 -10.60 5.27 30.06
C ALA A 299 -9.85 6.45 29.44
N LEU A 300 -10.61 7.42 28.90
CA LEU A 300 -10.19 8.71 28.35
C LEU A 300 -9.01 8.68 27.36
N THR A 301 -9.26 8.97 26.07
CA THR A 301 -8.71 10.11 25.30
C THR A 301 -8.70 9.82 23.78
N SER A 302 -9.19 10.80 23.00
CA SER A 302 -8.93 11.05 21.56
C SER A 302 -9.64 10.20 20.50
N ARG A 303 -10.78 10.72 20.04
CA ARG A 303 -11.37 10.47 18.72
C ARG A 303 -10.45 11.03 17.63
N PHE A 304 -9.59 10.23 17.00
CA PHE A 304 -9.01 10.48 15.67
C PHE A 304 -8.09 9.30 15.29
N GLN A 305 -8.23 8.82 14.05
CA GLN A 305 -7.40 7.82 13.36
C GLN A 305 -6.67 6.77 14.24
N ARG A 306 -7.30 5.62 14.47
CA ARG A 306 -6.56 4.37 14.70
C ARG A 306 -6.65 3.53 13.43
N SER A 307 -5.55 3.46 12.67
CA SER A 307 -5.26 2.24 11.91
C SER A 307 -5.22 1.11 12.92
N ILE A 308 -6.12 0.13 12.80
CA ILE A 308 -6.42 -0.80 13.87
C ILE A 308 -5.38 -1.93 13.87
N PRO A 309 -4.56 -2.07 14.93
CA PRO A 309 -3.73 -3.25 15.08
C PRO A 309 -4.63 -4.47 15.36
N VAL A 310 -4.55 -5.51 14.53
CA VAL A 310 -5.15 -6.81 14.88
C VAL A 310 -4.38 -7.39 16.07
N ARG A 311 -4.89 -7.20 17.29
CA ARG A 311 -4.57 -8.03 18.46
C ARG A 311 -5.89 -8.51 19.05
N LEU A 312 -6.32 -9.70 18.67
CA LEU A 312 -7.62 -10.23 19.08
C LEU A 312 -7.41 -11.46 19.96
N LYS A 313 -7.47 -11.24 21.27
CA LYS A 313 -7.76 -12.28 22.26
C LYS A 313 -9.28 -12.41 22.33
N THR A 314 -9.74 -13.67 22.28
CA THR A 314 -11.08 -14.18 22.60
C THR A 314 -12.08 -14.35 21.45
N LEU A 315 -12.62 -15.58 21.43
CA LEU A 315 -13.87 -16.04 20.81
C LEU A 315 -13.92 -16.10 19.27
N ILE A 316 -13.06 -16.93 18.69
CA ILE A 316 -13.28 -17.86 17.55
C ILE A 316 -11.95 -18.62 17.47
N HIS A 317 -12.01 -19.94 17.29
CA HIS A 317 -10.85 -20.85 17.22
C HIS A 317 -9.66 -20.17 16.53
N ILE A 318 -8.56 -19.94 17.26
CA ILE A 318 -7.40 -19.24 16.74
C ILE A 318 -6.96 -19.99 15.49
N PRO A 319 -7.01 -19.41 14.29
CA PRO A 319 -6.42 -20.06 13.14
C PRO A 319 -4.92 -20.19 13.42
N GLN A 320 -4.46 -21.43 13.54
CA GLN A 320 -3.11 -21.74 13.98
C GLN A 320 -2.13 -21.17 12.96
N TYR A 321 -1.51 -20.04 13.33
CA TYR A 321 -0.44 -19.43 12.57
C TYR A 321 0.77 -20.34 12.67
N VAL A 322 1.27 -20.79 11.53
CA VAL A 322 2.55 -21.49 11.43
C VAL A 322 3.55 -20.46 10.93
N PRO A 323 4.59 -20.13 11.70
CA PRO A 323 5.59 -19.16 11.26
C PRO A 323 6.23 -19.59 9.94
N PRO A 324 6.60 -18.65 9.06
CA PRO A 324 7.51 -18.90 7.95
C PRO A 324 8.76 -19.71 8.37
N HIS A 325 9.12 -20.70 7.57
CA HIS A 325 10.21 -21.63 7.87
C HIS A 325 10.86 -22.14 6.57
N PRO A 326 11.50 -21.26 5.77
CA PRO A 326 12.25 -21.67 4.58
C PRO A 326 13.33 -22.71 4.95
N GLN A 327 13.62 -23.67 4.07
CA GLN A 327 14.56 -24.76 4.36
C GLN A 327 16.01 -24.39 4.02
N GLN A 328 16.97 -25.03 4.69
CA GLN A 328 18.38 -24.79 4.38
C GLN A 328 18.69 -25.26 2.96
N GLY A 329 19.31 -24.39 2.17
CA GLY A 329 19.76 -24.68 0.81
C GLY A 329 18.73 -24.39 -0.30
N THR A 330 17.48 -24.04 0.04
CA THR A 330 16.51 -23.55 -0.94
C THR A 330 16.77 -22.08 -1.30
N PRO A 331 16.25 -21.60 -2.44
CA PRO A 331 16.14 -20.16 -2.73
C PRO A 331 15.28 -19.43 -1.70
N TYR A 332 15.06 -18.13 -1.90
CA TYR A 332 14.08 -17.42 -1.07
C TYR A 332 12.66 -17.92 -1.32
N HIS A 333 11.83 -17.86 -0.28
CA HIS A 333 10.41 -18.19 -0.33
C HIS A 333 9.56 -16.92 -0.41
N ARG A 334 8.50 -16.95 -1.22
CA ARG A 334 7.52 -15.86 -1.38
C ARG A 334 6.33 -16.11 -0.46
N TYR A 335 6.16 -15.24 0.53
CA TYR A 335 5.01 -15.27 1.43
C TYR A 335 3.97 -14.25 0.96
N THR A 336 2.84 -14.77 0.48
CA THR A 336 1.73 -13.96 -0.03
C THR A 336 0.58 -13.96 0.96
N LEU A 337 0.27 -12.78 1.51
CA LEU A 337 -0.92 -12.54 2.31
C LEU A 337 -2.05 -12.03 1.41
N LEU A 338 -3.10 -12.82 1.28
CA LEU A 338 -4.32 -12.48 0.56
C LEU A 338 -5.43 -12.10 1.54
N LEU A 339 -6.24 -11.11 1.20
CA LEU A 339 -7.44 -10.72 1.92
C LEU A 339 -8.59 -10.61 0.93
N LEU A 340 -9.35 -11.69 0.77
CA LEU A 340 -10.39 -11.79 -0.25
C LEU A 340 -11.77 -11.53 0.35
N PRO A 341 -12.65 -10.75 -0.31
CA PRO A 341 -14.02 -10.56 0.14
C PRO A 341 -14.78 -11.89 0.03
N GLN A 342 -15.58 -12.21 1.04
CA GLN A 342 -16.54 -13.31 0.96
C GLN A 342 -17.64 -12.97 -0.06
N PRO A 343 -18.33 -13.97 -0.64
CA PRO A 343 -19.39 -13.70 -1.59
C PRO A 343 -20.50 -12.87 -0.95
N ALA A 344 -21.05 -11.91 -1.70
CA ALA A 344 -22.21 -11.14 -1.26
C ALA A 344 -23.41 -12.07 -1.03
N ARG A 345 -24.30 -11.67 -0.12
CA ARG A 345 -25.56 -12.40 0.03
C ARG A 345 -26.44 -12.18 -1.20
N PRO A 346 -27.27 -13.16 -1.61
CA PRO A 346 -28.19 -13.00 -2.74
C PRO A 346 -29.14 -11.81 -2.58
N ASP A 347 -29.54 -11.48 -1.35
CA ASP A 347 -30.44 -10.37 -1.02
C ASP A 347 -29.72 -9.01 -0.88
N ALA A 348 -28.39 -8.99 -0.89
CA ALA A 348 -27.58 -7.80 -0.62
C ALA A 348 -26.28 -7.81 -1.45
N PRO A 349 -26.36 -7.66 -2.79
CA PRO A 349 -25.18 -7.55 -3.64
C PRO A 349 -24.34 -6.33 -3.23
N TYR A 350 -23.03 -6.38 -3.47
CA TYR A 350 -22.15 -5.22 -3.22
C TYR A 350 -22.50 -4.08 -4.19
N SER A 351 -23.21 -3.07 -3.70
CA SER A 351 -23.64 -1.87 -4.45
C SER A 351 -23.76 -0.66 -3.52
N LEU A 352 -23.87 0.55 -4.08
CA LEU A 352 -24.04 1.78 -3.29
C LEU A 352 -25.40 1.81 -2.58
N VAL A 353 -26.43 1.21 -3.19
CA VAL A 353 -27.74 0.99 -2.55
C VAL A 353 -27.59 0.15 -1.29
N THR A 354 -26.90 -0.99 -1.38
CA THR A 354 -26.69 -1.88 -0.23
C THR A 354 -25.85 -1.21 0.86
N GLU A 355 -24.80 -0.48 0.48
CA GLU A 355 -23.97 0.31 1.40
C GLU A 355 -24.83 1.31 2.19
N ALA A 356 -25.65 2.10 1.53
CA ALA A 356 -26.48 3.09 2.20
C ALA A 356 -27.56 2.48 3.10
N ARG A 357 -28.14 1.34 2.69
CA ARG A 357 -29.10 0.58 3.51
C ARG A 357 -28.44 0.02 4.77
N SER A 358 -27.21 -0.48 4.66
CA SER A 358 -26.45 -1.02 5.80
C SER A 358 -26.21 0.04 6.89
N ILE A 359 -25.87 1.28 6.49
CA ILE A 359 -25.60 2.39 7.42
C ILE A 359 -26.86 2.88 8.15
N THR A 360 -28.00 2.87 7.46
CA THR A 360 -29.25 3.49 7.96
C THR A 360 -30.02 2.57 8.93
N SER A 361 -29.74 1.26 8.90
CA SER A 361 -30.43 0.28 9.74
C SER A 361 -30.11 0.49 11.24
N ARG A 362 -31.14 0.62 12.08
CA ARG A 362 -31.01 0.86 13.54
C ARG A 362 -30.80 -0.43 14.37
N SER A 363 -30.95 -1.62 13.79
CA SER A 363 -30.75 -2.88 14.50
C SER A 363 -29.26 -3.24 14.58
N ARG A 364 -28.83 -3.87 15.69
CA ARG A 364 -27.44 -4.30 15.93
C ARG A 364 -26.93 -5.32 14.89
N ALA A 365 -27.86 -5.96 14.20
CA ALA A 365 -27.68 -6.78 13.00
C ALA A 365 -27.94 -5.96 11.71
N GLY A 366 -27.41 -4.74 11.63
CA GLY A 366 -27.25 -3.99 10.39
C GLY A 366 -26.36 -4.81 9.47
N ARG A 367 -27.05 -5.60 8.64
CA ARG A 367 -26.64 -6.93 8.18
C ARG A 367 -25.33 -6.86 7.43
N VAL A 368 -24.34 -7.58 7.93
CA VAL A 368 -23.19 -8.05 7.16
C VAL A 368 -23.63 -8.41 5.75
N THR A 369 -23.07 -7.72 4.75
CA THR A 369 -23.47 -7.82 3.34
C THR A 369 -22.96 -9.11 2.71
N SER A 370 -21.92 -9.70 3.29
CA SER A 370 -21.34 -10.97 2.88
C SER A 370 -22.07 -12.17 3.48
N ARG A 371 -22.09 -13.27 2.74
CA ARG A 371 -22.52 -14.58 3.22
C ARG A 371 -21.45 -15.13 4.16
N TYR A 372 -21.84 -15.57 5.36
CA TYR A 372 -20.95 -16.28 6.26
C TYR A 372 -20.51 -17.62 5.64
N LEU A 373 -19.22 -17.91 5.72
CA LEU A 373 -18.65 -19.16 5.22
C LEU A 373 -18.22 -20.05 6.40
N PRO A 374 -18.81 -21.24 6.59
CA PRO A 374 -18.40 -22.20 7.60
C PRO A 374 -17.16 -22.98 7.14
N ILE A 375 -16.03 -22.28 6.98
CA ILE A 375 -14.77 -22.90 6.56
C ILE A 375 -14.25 -23.77 7.73
N PRO A 376 -13.98 -25.07 7.50
CA PRO A 376 -13.42 -25.93 8.54
C PRO A 376 -11.97 -25.57 8.83
N VAL A 377 -11.50 -25.87 10.03
CA VAL A 377 -10.09 -25.72 10.39
C VAL A 377 -9.27 -26.68 9.53
N VAL A 378 -8.24 -26.15 8.88
CA VAL A 378 -7.31 -26.95 8.07
C VAL A 378 -6.29 -27.61 9.02
N PRO A 379 -6.25 -28.95 9.12
CA PRO A 379 -5.26 -29.64 9.96
C PRO A 379 -3.85 -29.47 9.39
N GLN A 380 -2.82 -29.64 10.23
CA GLN A 380 -1.42 -29.41 9.84
C GLN A 380 -0.99 -30.21 8.61
N SER A 381 -1.42 -31.47 8.50
CA SER A 381 -1.11 -32.36 7.37
C SER A 381 -1.71 -31.91 6.03
N ALA A 382 -2.81 -31.15 6.06
CA ALA A 382 -3.48 -30.63 4.86
C ALA A 382 -3.02 -29.22 4.46
N ARG A 383 -1.98 -28.67 5.13
CA ARG A 383 -1.41 -27.37 4.81
C ARG A 383 -0.40 -27.42 3.68
N THR A 384 0.33 -28.52 3.56
CA THR A 384 1.23 -28.79 2.43
C THR A 384 0.40 -29.18 1.21
N GLY A 385 0.76 -28.67 0.02
CA GLY A 385 -0.03 -28.87 -1.19
C GLY A 385 -1.35 -28.10 -1.22
N PHE A 386 -1.48 -27.03 -0.43
CA PHE A 386 -2.74 -26.30 -0.32
C PHE A 386 -3.08 -25.52 -1.61
N ASN A 387 -4.03 -26.05 -2.40
CA ASN A 387 -4.45 -25.41 -3.64
C ASN A 387 -5.37 -24.21 -3.39
N VAL A 388 -4.80 -23.01 -3.48
CA VAL A 388 -5.51 -21.73 -3.29
C VAL A 388 -6.63 -21.53 -4.32
N ARG A 389 -6.41 -21.93 -5.57
CA ARG A 389 -7.38 -21.73 -6.65
C ARG A 389 -8.61 -22.61 -6.47
N GLU A 390 -8.41 -23.87 -6.10
CA GLU A 390 -9.49 -24.79 -5.76
C GLU A 390 -10.25 -24.32 -4.51
N PHE A 391 -9.53 -23.85 -3.50
CA PHE A 391 -10.15 -23.28 -2.31
C PHE A 391 -11.02 -22.06 -2.63
N CYS A 392 -10.51 -21.13 -3.44
CA CYS A 392 -11.25 -19.97 -3.92
C CYS A 392 -12.49 -20.38 -4.72
N LYS A 393 -12.36 -21.37 -5.62
CA LYS A 393 -13.48 -21.91 -6.39
C LYS A 393 -14.56 -22.54 -5.48
N LYS A 394 -14.14 -23.36 -4.51
CA LYS A 394 -15.02 -24.04 -3.56
C LYS A 394 -15.85 -23.06 -2.72
N TRP A 395 -15.23 -21.98 -2.26
CA TRP A 395 -15.87 -21.00 -1.37
C TRP A 395 -16.41 -19.76 -2.06
N SER A 396 -16.32 -19.71 -3.41
CA SER A 396 -16.70 -18.56 -4.22
C SER A 396 -15.98 -17.27 -3.80
N LEU A 397 -14.69 -17.39 -3.48
CA LEU A 397 -13.81 -16.24 -3.24
C LEU A 397 -13.21 -15.82 -4.58
N ASP A 398 -13.37 -14.56 -4.94
CA ASP A 398 -12.92 -14.03 -6.23
C ASP A 398 -12.07 -12.77 -6.04
N GLY A 399 -10.79 -12.87 -6.42
CA GLY A 399 -9.86 -11.74 -6.40
C GLY A 399 -10.23 -10.62 -7.36
N ARG A 400 -11.13 -10.87 -8.33
CA ARG A 400 -11.63 -9.83 -9.25
C ARG A 400 -12.66 -8.92 -8.62
N GLN A 401 -13.41 -9.41 -7.62
CA GLN A 401 -14.45 -8.65 -6.92
C GLN A 401 -13.89 -7.66 -5.90
N GLY A 402 -12.58 -7.69 -5.66
CA GLY A 402 -11.91 -6.80 -4.73
C GLY A 402 -10.96 -7.55 -3.80
N GLY A 403 -10.73 -6.94 -2.64
CA GLY A 403 -9.85 -7.48 -1.61
C GLY A 403 -8.55 -6.72 -1.51
N GLY A 404 -7.55 -7.34 -0.94
CA GLY A 404 -6.21 -6.80 -0.88
C GLY A 404 -5.19 -7.92 -0.85
N ALA A 405 -3.95 -7.55 -1.09
CA ALA A 405 -2.83 -8.44 -0.93
C ALA A 405 -1.64 -7.68 -0.35
N HIS A 406 -0.72 -8.42 0.21
CA HIS A 406 0.62 -7.97 0.55
C HIS A 406 1.54 -9.18 0.43
N MET A 407 2.82 -8.95 0.17
CA MET A 407 3.79 -10.04 0.19
C MET A 407 5.11 -9.61 0.83
N TRP A 408 5.89 -10.59 1.26
CA TRP A 408 7.29 -10.44 1.63
C TRP A 408 8.05 -11.70 1.23
N ARG A 409 9.37 -11.69 1.41
CA ARG A 409 10.23 -12.83 1.12
C ARG A 409 11.04 -13.19 2.35
N GLU A 410 11.38 -14.47 2.50
CA GLU A 410 12.35 -14.89 3.51
C GLU A 410 13.34 -15.89 2.90
N VAL A 411 14.50 -15.99 3.53
CA VAL A 411 15.54 -16.97 3.24
C VAL A 411 15.81 -17.70 4.55
N TRP A 412 16.23 -18.95 4.47
CA TRP A 412 16.65 -19.71 5.63
C TRP A 412 17.69 -18.96 6.47
N ASP A 413 17.46 -18.94 7.77
CA ASP A 413 18.42 -18.62 8.82
C ASP A 413 18.25 -19.62 9.98
N GLU A 414 19.11 -19.56 11.00
CA GLU A 414 19.05 -20.50 12.13
C GLU A 414 17.74 -20.42 12.93
N SER A 415 16.98 -19.33 12.78
CA SER A 415 15.69 -19.20 13.45
C SER A 415 14.56 -19.96 12.74
N SER A 416 14.72 -20.32 11.46
CA SER A 416 13.84 -21.27 10.78
C SER A 416 13.90 -22.66 11.42
N ASP A 417 15.10 -23.12 11.82
CA ASP A 417 15.29 -24.43 12.46
C ASP A 417 14.57 -24.51 13.83
N VAL A 418 14.48 -23.37 14.53
CA VAL A 418 13.71 -23.24 15.78
C VAL A 418 12.22 -23.50 15.54
N VAL A 419 11.67 -23.07 14.40
CA VAL A 419 10.27 -23.31 14.02
C VAL A 419 10.04 -24.80 13.77
N TYR A 420 10.94 -25.47 13.04
CA TYR A 420 10.89 -26.92 12.82
C TYR A 420 10.84 -27.70 14.13
N LYS A 421 11.78 -27.42 15.04
CA LYS A 421 11.88 -28.13 16.31
C LYS A 421 10.71 -27.85 17.27
N ASN A 422 10.33 -26.59 17.42
CA ASN A 422 9.40 -26.17 18.48
C ASN A 422 7.93 -26.11 18.04
N VAL A 423 7.66 -25.93 16.75
CA VAL A 423 6.29 -25.76 16.21
C VAL A 423 5.87 -26.97 15.39
N LEU A 424 6.74 -27.47 14.49
CA LEU A 424 6.41 -28.60 13.62
C LEU A 424 6.74 -29.95 14.28
N HIS A 425 7.63 -29.95 15.27
CA HIS A 425 8.15 -31.16 15.94
C HIS A 425 8.77 -32.16 14.96
N THR A 426 9.45 -31.63 13.93
CA THR A 426 10.18 -32.39 12.91
C THR A 426 11.57 -31.81 12.72
N ASP A 427 12.48 -32.61 12.17
CA ASP A 427 13.80 -32.12 11.77
C ASP A 427 13.71 -31.27 10.51
N ALA A 428 14.49 -30.19 10.47
CA ALA A 428 14.55 -29.30 9.32
C ALA A 428 15.20 -30.04 8.12
N PRO A 429 14.52 -30.14 6.97
CA PRO A 429 15.14 -30.69 5.76
C PRO A 429 16.29 -29.81 5.32
N LYS A 430 17.32 -30.43 4.76
CA LYS A 430 18.49 -29.73 4.21
C LYS A 430 18.67 -30.14 2.76
N TYR A 431 18.69 -29.15 1.89
CA TYR A 431 18.89 -29.33 0.47
C TYR A 431 20.31 -28.92 0.08
N GLY A 432 20.91 -29.67 -0.85
CA GLY A 432 22.14 -29.23 -1.49
C GLY A 432 21.88 -28.01 -2.36
N HIS A 433 22.90 -27.17 -2.57
CA HIS A 433 22.80 -26.13 -3.58
C HIS A 433 22.64 -26.76 -4.97
N PRO A 434 21.80 -26.19 -5.85
CA PRO A 434 21.67 -26.70 -7.20
C PRO A 434 23.03 -26.68 -7.90
N PRO A 435 23.40 -27.75 -8.64
CA PRO A 435 24.67 -27.81 -9.34
C PRO A 435 24.73 -26.67 -10.34
N ARG A 436 25.81 -25.87 -10.29
CA ARG A 436 26.02 -24.81 -11.27
C ARG A 436 26.27 -25.47 -12.63
N PRO A 437 25.48 -25.18 -13.67
CA PRO A 437 25.72 -25.77 -14.99
C PRO A 437 27.09 -25.32 -15.49
N ASP A 438 27.97 -26.28 -15.80
CA ASP A 438 29.28 -25.98 -16.38
C ASP A 438 29.08 -25.57 -17.84
N ARG A 439 29.06 -24.25 -18.10
CA ARG A 439 28.91 -23.69 -19.45
C ARG A 439 29.97 -24.19 -20.43
N TYR A 440 31.12 -24.63 -19.94
CA TYR A 440 32.24 -25.13 -20.74
C TYR A 440 32.47 -26.62 -20.57
N GLY A 441 31.51 -27.36 -20.01
CA GLY A 441 31.61 -28.82 -19.86
C GLY A 441 31.89 -29.53 -21.19
N HIS A 442 31.32 -29.02 -22.29
CA HIS A 442 31.57 -29.51 -23.65
C HIS A 442 33.02 -29.30 -24.12
N LEU A 443 33.67 -28.18 -23.73
CA LEU A 443 35.05 -27.87 -24.13
C LEU A 443 36.11 -28.72 -23.40
N ARG A 444 35.75 -29.39 -22.29
CA ARG A 444 36.70 -30.25 -21.56
C ARG A 444 37.06 -31.53 -22.33
N GLY A 445 36.22 -31.94 -23.28
CA GLY A 445 36.44 -33.13 -24.12
C GLY A 445 36.98 -32.84 -25.52
N GLU A 446 37.00 -31.58 -25.95
CA GLU A 446 37.49 -31.21 -27.27
C GLU A 446 39.02 -31.11 -27.28
N LYS A 447 39.64 -31.68 -28.33
CA LYS A 447 41.09 -31.58 -28.52
C LYS A 447 41.45 -30.11 -28.70
N LYS A 448 42.26 -29.58 -27.78
CA LYS A 448 42.68 -28.18 -27.72
C LYS A 448 43.40 -27.67 -28.98
N TYR A 449 43.86 -28.58 -29.83
CA TYR A 449 44.50 -28.29 -31.11
C TYR A 449 44.04 -29.31 -32.17
N ILE A 450 43.67 -28.81 -33.36
CA ILE A 450 43.58 -29.61 -34.57
C ILE A 450 45.04 -29.93 -34.94
N ALA A 451 45.42 -31.20 -34.93
CA ALA A 451 46.70 -31.61 -35.47
C ALA A 451 46.69 -31.29 -36.97
N ALA A 452 47.53 -30.32 -37.37
CA ALA A 452 47.71 -29.90 -38.75
C ALA A 452 48.46 -30.96 -39.56
#